data_AF-A0ABD5MYU1-F1
#
_entry.id   AF-A0ABD5MYU1-F1
#
_cell.length_a   1.000
_cell.length_b   1.000
_cell.length_c   1.000
_cell.angle_alpha   90.00
_cell.angle_beta   90.00
_cell.angle_gamma   90.00
#
_symmetry.space_group_name_H-M   'P 1'
#
loop_
_entity.id
_entity.type
_entity.pdbx_description
1 polymer ?
#
loop_
_entity_poly.entity_id
_entity_poly.type
_entity_poly.pdbx_seq_one_letter_code
_entity_poly.pdbx_strand_id
1 'polypeptide(L)'
;MIERDLSDKVKKNLLDLHFSKHIQSQNTSIILLFTFFIGLIIAFITIQIDPRNLKQLFIVSVITILFGSILSILISTSRVHQRRIISEIKKLDL
;
A
#
# COMPACT_ATOMS: atom_id res chain seq x y z
N MET A 1 31.09 16.02 -21.19
CA MET A 1 30.15 15.00 -21.72
C MET A 1 29.97 13.83 -20.73
N ILE A 2 31.04 13.37 -20.08
CA ILE A 2 31.02 12.29 -19.06
C ILE A 2 30.22 12.68 -17.79
N GLU A 3 30.31 13.93 -17.32
CA GLU A 3 29.58 14.38 -16.10
C GLU A 3 28.05 14.35 -16.25
N ARG A 4 27.52 14.62 -17.45
CA ARG A 4 26.07 14.56 -17.70
C ARG A 4 25.55 13.13 -17.63
N ASP A 5 26.24 12.19 -18.28
CA ASP A 5 25.88 10.78 -18.29
C ASP A 5 25.94 10.14 -16.88
N LEU A 6 26.91 10.57 -16.04
CA LEU A 6 26.99 10.12 -14.65
C LEU A 6 25.83 10.66 -13.80
N SER A 7 25.48 11.94 -13.98
CA SER A 7 24.34 12.57 -13.30
C SER A 7 23.01 11.91 -13.67
N ASP A 8 22.81 11.57 -14.94
CA ASP A 8 21.57 10.95 -15.42
C ASP A 8 21.41 9.51 -14.91
N LYS A 9 22.51 8.74 -14.85
CA LYS A 9 22.53 7.40 -14.23
C LYS A 9 22.19 7.42 -12.74
N VAL A 10 22.74 8.37 -11.99
CA VAL A 10 22.43 8.54 -10.56
C VAL A 10 20.96 8.90 -10.37
N LYS A 11 20.41 9.77 -11.21
CA LYS A 11 18.99 10.16 -11.17
C LYS A 11 18.06 9.00 -11.48
N LYS A 12 18.39 8.17 -12.49
CA LYS A 12 17.65 6.95 -12.82
C LYS A 12 17.66 5.95 -11.67
N ASN A 13 18.83 5.71 -11.07
CA ASN A 13 18.94 4.83 -9.89
C ASN A 13 18.11 5.33 -8.69
N LEU A 14 18.09 6.64 -8.44
CA LEU A 14 17.24 7.24 -7.40
C LEU A 14 15.75 7.02 -7.70
N LEU A 15 15.32 7.21 -8.95
CA LEU A 15 13.94 6.96 -9.37
C LEU A 15 13.56 5.49 -9.21
N ASP A 16 14.42 4.56 -9.61
CA ASP A 16 14.19 3.12 -9.44
C ASP A 16 14.09 2.72 -7.96
N LEU A 17 14.95 3.29 -7.10
CA LEU A 17 14.89 3.08 -5.65
C LEU A 17 13.56 3.58 -5.06
N HIS A 18 13.14 4.79 -5.45
CA HIS A 18 11.85 5.34 -5.03
C HIS A 18 10.68 4.50 -5.54
N PHE A 19 10.74 4.03 -6.79
CA PHE A 19 9.72 3.15 -7.36
C PHE A 19 9.58 1.85 -6.58
N SER A 20 10.71 1.20 -6.30
CA SER A 20 10.77 -0.03 -5.52
C SER A 20 10.19 0.15 -4.11
N LYS A 21 10.51 1.26 -3.44
CA LYS A 21 9.91 1.62 -2.13
C LYS A 21 8.38 1.72 -2.19
N HIS A 22 7.83 2.33 -3.23
CA HIS A 22 6.38 2.44 -3.39
C HIS A 22 5.73 1.09 -3.72
N ILE A 23 6.36 0.26 -4.55
CA ILE A 23 5.91 -1.13 -4.77
C ILE A 23 5.89 -1.90 -3.45
N GLN A 24 6.95 -1.83 -2.66
CA GLN A 24 7.02 -2.51 -1.37
C GLN A 24 5.93 -2.03 -0.40
N SER A 25 5.70 -0.73 -0.31
CA SER A 25 4.63 -0.15 0.50
C SER A 25 3.25 -0.65 0.07
N GLN A 26 2.99 -0.71 -1.24
CA GLN A 26 1.73 -1.23 -1.78
C GLN A 26 1.56 -2.72 -1.47
N ASN A 27 2.58 -3.54 -1.72
CA ASN A 27 2.53 -4.98 -1.46
C ASN A 27 2.31 -5.27 0.02
N THR A 28 3.02 -4.55 0.90
CA THR A 28 2.85 -4.68 2.36
C THR A 28 1.43 -4.30 2.79
N SER A 29 0.87 -3.23 2.23
CA SER A 29 -0.50 -2.80 2.52
C SER A 29 -1.54 -3.83 2.08
N ILE A 30 -1.33 -4.47 0.92
CA ILE A 30 -2.19 -5.56 0.42
C ILE A 30 -2.10 -6.77 1.34
N ILE A 31 -0.89 -7.18 1.76
CA ILE A 31 -0.70 -8.29 2.70
C ILE A 31 -1.42 -8.01 4.01
N LEU A 32 -1.23 -6.82 4.60
CA LEU A 32 -1.92 -6.42 5.82
C LEU A 32 -3.45 -6.48 5.69
N LEU A 33 -3.99 -6.04 4.54
CA LEU A 33 -5.41 -6.13 4.25
C LEU A 33 -5.90 -7.58 4.27
N PHE A 34 -5.21 -8.48 3.57
CA PHE A 34 -5.55 -9.91 3.55
C PHE A 34 -5.43 -10.55 4.94
N THR A 35 -4.34 -10.30 5.67
CA THR A 35 -4.14 -10.84 7.02
C THR A 35 -5.24 -10.37 7.97
N PHE A 36 -5.64 -9.10 7.89
CA PHE A 36 -6.74 -8.56 8.68
C PHE A 36 -8.07 -9.27 8.38
N PHE A 37 -8.43 -9.44 7.10
CA PHE A 37 -9.65 -10.14 6.73
C PHE A 37 -9.65 -11.61 7.14
N ILE A 38 -8.53 -12.32 6.98
CA ILE A 38 -8.39 -13.70 7.44
C ILE A 38 -8.59 -13.78 8.96
N GLY A 39 -7.96 -12.89 9.73
CA GLY A 39 -8.13 -12.82 11.17
C GLY A 39 -9.58 -12.55 11.59
N LEU A 40 -10.26 -11.65 10.88
CA LEU A 40 -11.66 -11.33 11.10
C LEU A 40 -12.56 -12.56 10.82
N ILE A 41 -12.35 -13.27 9.72
CA ILE A 41 -13.07 -14.50 9.38
C ILE A 41 -12.86 -15.56 10.48
N ILE A 42 -11.62 -15.77 10.93
CA ILE A 42 -11.31 -16.71 12.03
C ILE A 42 -12.03 -16.30 13.31
N ALA A 43 -12.02 -15.01 13.67
CA ALA A 43 -12.71 -14.52 14.86
C ALA A 43 -14.23 -14.75 14.82
N PHE A 44 -14.86 -14.65 13.64
CA PHE A 44 -16.26 -15.00 13.44
C PHE A 44 -16.51 -16.52 13.54
N ILE A 45 -15.68 -17.35 12.90
CA ILE A 45 -15.84 -18.82 12.92
C ILE A 45 -15.65 -19.37 14.34
N THR A 46 -14.69 -18.82 15.08
CA THR A 46 -14.39 -19.23 16.45
C THR A 46 -15.33 -18.63 17.50
N ILE A 47 -16.33 -17.85 17.08
CA ILE A 47 -17.30 -17.19 17.97
C ILE A 47 -16.61 -16.29 19.01
N GLN A 48 -15.41 -15.77 18.69
CA GLN A 48 -14.77 -14.72 19.49
C GLN A 48 -15.51 -13.38 19.36
N ILE A 49 -16.20 -13.19 18.24
CA ILE A 49 -17.13 -12.10 18.01
C ILE A 49 -18.54 -12.67 18.10
N ASP A 50 -19.30 -12.28 19.12
CA ASP A 50 -20.69 -12.70 19.24
C ASP A 50 -21.56 -11.90 18.23
N PRO A 51 -22.14 -12.55 17.21
CA PRO A 51 -22.96 -11.87 16.21
C PRO A 51 -24.30 -11.37 16.78
N ARG A 52 -24.68 -11.77 17.99
CA ARG A 52 -25.88 -11.26 18.66
C ARG A 52 -25.60 -9.99 19.45
N ASN A 53 -24.34 -9.71 19.76
CA ASN A 53 -23.94 -8.51 20.48
C ASN A 53 -23.74 -7.32 19.53
N LEU A 54 -24.79 -6.53 19.36
CA LEU A 54 -24.78 -5.35 18.49
C LEU A 54 -23.69 -4.32 18.85
N LYS A 55 -23.33 -4.18 20.13
CA LYS A 55 -22.26 -3.26 20.55
C LYS A 55 -20.89 -3.74 20.04
N GLN A 56 -20.62 -5.04 20.17
CA GLN A 56 -19.37 -5.63 19.70
C GLN A 56 -19.28 -5.56 18.17
N LEU A 57 -20.36 -5.88 17.45
CA LEU A 57 -20.44 -5.75 16.00
C LEU A 57 -20.22 -4.32 15.52
N PHE A 58 -20.79 -3.33 16.21
CA PHE A 58 -20.58 -1.93 15.88
C PHE A 58 -19.11 -1.53 15.99
N ILE A 59 -18.44 -1.92 17.07
CA ILE A 59 -17.00 -1.65 17.27
C ILE A 59 -16.17 -2.31 16.17
N VAL A 60 -16.41 -3.59 15.88
CA VAL A 60 -15.69 -4.32 14.82
C VAL A 60 -15.89 -3.66 13.46
N SER A 61 -17.11 -3.21 13.17
CA SER A 61 -17.44 -2.51 11.91
C SER A 61 -16.70 -1.18 11.79
N VAL A 62 -16.69 -0.37 12.85
CA VAL A 62 -15.96 0.90 12.89
C VAL A 62 -14.47 0.69 12.69
N ILE A 63 -13.87 -0.27 13.39
CA ILE A 63 -12.44 -0.61 13.25
C ILE A 63 -12.14 -1.08 11.83
N THR A 64 -12.99 -1.93 11.26
CA THR A 64 -12.83 -2.44 9.88
C THR A 64 -12.86 -1.32 8.85
N ILE A 65 -13.80 -0.38 8.97
CA ILE A 65 -13.90 0.78 8.08
C ILE A 65 -12.66 1.69 8.22
N LEU A 66 -12.25 1.96 9.46
CA LEU A 66 -11.10 2.83 9.73
C LEU A 66 -9.81 2.21 9.21
N PHE A 67 -9.56 0.92 9.50
CA PHE A 67 -8.38 0.22 9.03
C PHE A 67 -8.37 0.07 7.50
N GLY A 68 -9.51 -0.31 6.91
CA GLY A 68 -9.66 -0.45 5.46
C GLY A 68 -9.48 0.87 4.72
N SER A 69 -9.98 1.98 5.25
CA SER A 69 -9.81 3.31 4.65
C SER A 69 -8.36 3.79 4.66
N ILE A 70 -7.64 3.61 5.77
CA ILE A 70 -6.21 3.94 5.87
C ILE A 70 -5.39 3.15 4.84
N LEU A 71 -5.59 1.83 4.77
CA LEU A 71 -4.88 1.00 3.80
C LEU A 71 -5.23 1.36 2.36
N SER A 72 -6.48 1.69 2.09
CA SER A 72 -6.94 2.13 0.76
C SER A 72 -6.25 3.43 0.33
N ILE A 73 -6.12 4.39 1.25
CA ILE A 73 -5.39 5.64 1.02
C ILE A 73 -3.92 5.35 0.71
N LEU A 74 -3.25 4.53 1.53
CA LEU A 74 -1.84 4.17 1.33
C LEU A 74 -1.61 3.52 -0.05
N ILE A 75 -2.46 2.58 -0.44
CA ILE A 75 -2.40 1.92 -1.74
C ILE A 75 -2.61 2.94 -2.87
N SER A 76 -3.62 3.81 -2.75
CA SER A 76 -3.93 4.82 -3.75
C SER A 76 -2.77 5.81 -3.94
N THR A 77 -2.27 6.37 -2.84
CA THR A 77 -1.13 7.29 -2.85
C THR A 77 0.11 6.62 -3.43
N SER A 78 0.38 5.36 -3.08
CA SER A 78 1.53 4.63 -3.62
C SER A 78 1.42 4.42 -5.14
N ARG A 79 0.22 4.07 -5.64
CA ARG A 79 -0.04 3.92 -7.09
C ARG A 79 0.15 5.24 -7.84
N VAL A 80 -0.27 6.37 -7.26
CA VAL A 80 -0.06 7.69 -7.86
C VAL A 80 1.44 8.00 -7.99
N HIS A 81 2.22 7.74 -6.94
CA HIS A 81 3.67 7.96 -6.95
C HIS A 81 4.39 7.04 -7.96
N GLN A 82 4.01 5.76 -8.03
CA GLN A 82 4.54 4.83 -9.04
C GLN A 82 4.30 5.34 -10.46
N ARG A 83 3.07 5.79 -10.77
CA ARG A 83 2.75 6.34 -12.11
C ARG A 83 3.58 7.57 -12.44
N ARG A 84 3.78 8.46 -11.46
CA ARG A 84 4.63 9.65 -11.61
C ARG A 84 6.08 9.25 -11.91
N ILE A 85 6.64 8.34 -11.13
CA ILE A 85 8.02 7.88 -11.32
C ILE A 85 8.21 7.20 -12.68
N ILE A 86 7.28 6.34 -13.10
CA ILE A 86 7.29 5.75 -14.46
C ILE A 86 7.30 6.83 -15.53
N SER A 87 6.51 7.89 -15.37
CA SER A 87 6.49 9.00 -16.33
C SER A 87 7.78 9.81 -16.34
N GLU A 88 8.46 9.95 -15.20
CA GLU A 88 9.75 10.64 -15.11
C GLU A 88 10.87 9.79 -15.72
N ILE A 89 10.89 8.48 -15.48
CA ILE A 89 11.83 7.55 -16.11
C ILE A 89 11.65 7.55 -17.63
N LYS A 90 10.40 7.51 -18.14
CA LYS A 90 10.13 7.62 -19.58
C LYS A 90 10.61 8.92 -20.22
N LYS A 91 10.74 10.01 -19.45
CA LYS A 91 11.29 11.29 -19.91
C LYS A 91 12.81 11.37 -19.83
N LEU A 92 13.45 10.41 -19.17
CA LEU A 92 14.90 10.30 -19.01
C LEU A 92 15.53 9.27 -19.97
N ASP A 93 14.77 8.26 -20.38
CA ASP A 93 15.15 7.24 -21.37
C ASP A 93 14.75 7.62 -22.83
N LEU A 94 14.30 8.86 -23.05
CA LEU A 94 14.03 9.54 -24.34
C LEU A 94 14.80 10.86 -24.35
#